data_AF-A0A3C1YDY5-F1
#
_entry.id   AF-A0A3C1YDY5-F1
#
_cell.length_a   1.000
_cell.length_b   1.000
_cell.length_c   1.000
_cell.angle_alpha   90.00
_cell.angle_beta   90.00
_cell.angle_gamma   90.00
#
_symmetry.space_group_name_H-M   'P 1'
#
loop_
_entity.id
_entity.type
_entity.pdbx_description
1 polymer ?
#
loop_
_entity_poly.entity_id
_entity_poly.type
_entity_poly.pdbx_seq_one_letter_code
_entity_poly.pdbx_strand_id
1 'polypeptide(L)'
;ETIFLFILRLLYDEKRRDLRLTQQVIVTGQEIMEKYLALQIKNRLPAREVMQRILKMFNGFSLLDLKRGQWREPEAVFVLYPSLLLVLNTGDLESLAEWLKERAEAEAAGGRPEGLLDREDLEMDSDEDLADALQFAIVANLKKSASTPQPWKIGPRAT
;
A
#
# COMPACT_ATOMS: atom_id res chain seq x y z
N GLU A 1 5.36 -1.55 3.15
CA GLU A 1 5.79 -2.92 3.50
C GLU A 1 5.31 -3.31 4.90
N THR A 2 5.63 -2.52 5.93
CA THR A 2 5.37 -2.82 7.36
C THR A 2 3.92 -3.18 7.69
N ILE A 3 2.94 -2.45 7.14
CA ILE A 3 1.51 -2.74 7.35
C ILE A 3 1.14 -4.15 6.87
N PHE A 4 1.69 -4.59 5.74
CA PHE A 4 1.41 -5.94 5.23
C PHE A 4 2.04 -7.01 6.12
N LEU A 5 3.23 -6.76 6.66
CA LEU A 5 3.86 -7.67 7.60
C LEU A 5 2.99 -7.85 8.85
N PHE A 6 2.45 -6.75 9.38
CA PHE A 6 1.53 -6.76 10.51
C PHE A 6 0.24 -7.54 10.20
N ILE A 7 -0.37 -7.32 9.02
CA ILE A 7 -1.56 -8.08 8.57
C ILE A 7 -1.27 -9.58 8.51
N LEU A 8 -0.16 -9.99 7.91
CA LEU A 8 0.21 -11.40 7.82
C LEU A 8 0.46 -12.02 9.19
N ARG A 9 1.04 -11.25 10.12
CA ARG A 9 1.26 -11.67 11.50
C ARG A 9 -0.06 -11.90 12.24
N LEU A 10 -1.01 -10.95 12.11
CA LEU A 10 -2.35 -11.08 12.68
C LEU A 10 -3.09 -12.30 12.12
N LEU A 11 -3.11 -12.46 10.79
CA LEU A 11 -3.74 -13.62 10.14
C LEU A 11 -3.11 -14.94 10.59
N TYR A 12 -1.79 -14.96 10.78
CA TYR A 12 -1.09 -16.13 11.28
C TYR A 12 -1.52 -16.49 12.70
N ASP A 13 -1.56 -15.52 13.60
CA ASP A 13 -1.93 -15.75 15.00
C ASP A 13 -3.41 -16.14 15.16
N GLU A 14 -4.31 -15.51 14.39
CA GLU A 14 -5.74 -15.86 14.36
C GLU A 14 -5.92 -17.33 13.95
N LYS A 15 -5.40 -17.71 12.77
CA LYS A 15 -5.58 -19.08 12.27
C LYS A 15 -4.83 -20.11 13.10
N ARG A 16 -3.68 -19.77 13.69
CA ARG A 16 -2.95 -20.70 14.57
C ARG A 16 -3.71 -21.00 15.86
N ARG A 17 -4.50 -20.07 16.39
CA ARG A 17 -5.36 -20.31 17.57
C ARG A 17 -6.47 -21.31 17.27
N ASP A 18 -6.98 -21.30 16.04
CA ASP A 18 -8.08 -22.18 15.62
C ASP A 18 -7.61 -23.57 15.16
N LEU A 19 -6.33 -23.70 14.77
CA LEU A 19 -5.76 -24.92 14.20
C LEU A 19 -4.99 -25.75 15.23
N ARG A 20 -4.99 -27.08 15.04
CA ARG A 20 -4.13 -27.99 15.81
C ARG A 20 -2.66 -27.81 15.39
N LEU A 21 -1.72 -28.06 16.30
CA LEU A 21 -0.27 -27.79 16.18
C LEU A 21 0.43 -28.26 14.89
N THR A 22 -0.15 -29.19 14.13
CA THR A 22 0.43 -29.79 12.93
C THR A 22 -0.10 -29.23 11.60
N GLN A 23 -1.07 -28.32 11.61
CA GLN A 23 -1.65 -27.78 10.38
C GLN A 23 -0.91 -26.53 9.90
N GLN A 24 -0.71 -26.45 8.58
CA GLN A 24 -0.16 -25.26 7.94
C GLN A 24 -1.22 -24.15 7.95
N VAL A 25 -0.78 -22.91 8.22
CA VAL A 25 -1.66 -21.75 8.15
C VAL A 25 -1.83 -21.34 6.69
N ILE A 26 -3.04 -21.51 6.17
CA ILE A 26 -3.40 -21.17 4.79
C ILE A 26 -4.27 -19.92 4.80
N VAL A 27 -3.94 -18.94 3.95
CA VAL A 27 -4.69 -17.70 3.77
C VAL A 27 -4.96 -17.41 2.29
N THR A 28 -6.03 -16.70 1.99
CA THR A 28 -6.33 -16.24 0.63
C THR A 28 -5.90 -14.79 0.41
N GLY A 29 -5.72 -14.41 -0.86
CA GLY A 29 -5.47 -13.01 -1.22
C GLY A 29 -6.61 -12.08 -0.78
N GLN A 30 -7.85 -12.58 -0.84
CA GLN A 30 -9.02 -11.86 -0.34
C GLN A 30 -8.93 -11.57 1.15
N GLU A 31 -8.59 -12.54 1.99
CA GLU A 31 -8.44 -12.34 3.44
C GLU A 31 -7.39 -11.26 3.76
N ILE A 32 -6.28 -11.23 3.03
CA ILE A 32 -5.25 -10.20 3.18
C ILE A 32 -5.81 -8.80 2.83
N MET A 33 -6.59 -8.69 1.75
CA MET A 33 -7.22 -7.43 1.34
C MET A 33 -8.28 -6.97 2.34
N GLU A 34 -9.11 -7.87 2.86
CA GLU A 34 -10.13 -7.59 3.86
C GLU A 34 -9.50 -7.08 5.16
N LYS A 35 -8.43 -7.73 5.65
CA LYS A 35 -7.68 -7.26 6.82
C LYS A 35 -7.05 -5.90 6.58
N TYR A 36 -6.53 -5.65 5.38
CA TYR A 36 -5.98 -4.35 5.02
C TYR A 36 -7.04 -3.24 5.13
N LEU A 37 -8.25 -3.49 4.62
CA LEU A 37 -9.37 -2.55 4.71
C LEU A 37 -9.85 -2.37 6.16
N ALA A 38 -9.93 -3.46 6.92
CA ALA A 38 -10.39 -3.45 8.31
C ALA A 38 -9.48 -2.63 9.23
N LEU A 39 -8.18 -2.54 8.94
CA LEU A 39 -7.24 -1.76 9.74
C LEU A 39 -7.38 -0.24 9.56
N GLN A 40 -8.23 0.26 8.64
CA GLN A 40 -8.55 1.68 8.40
C GLN A 40 -7.36 2.67 8.24
N ILE A 41 -6.12 2.17 8.12
CA ILE A 41 -4.89 2.97 8.01
C ILE A 41 -4.86 3.84 6.75
N LYS A 42 -5.57 3.38 5.69
CA LYS A 42 -5.81 4.13 4.46
C LYS A 42 -7.20 3.80 3.95
N ASN A 43 -7.98 4.81 3.57
CA ASN A 43 -9.30 4.69 2.92
C ASN A 43 -9.28 3.98 1.54
N ARG A 44 -8.15 3.39 1.13
CA ARG A 44 -8.02 2.74 -0.18
C ARG A 44 -7.02 1.58 -0.13
N LEU A 45 -7.40 0.49 -0.82
CA LEU A 45 -6.50 -0.62 -1.13
C LEU A 45 -5.25 -0.11 -1.86
N PRO A 46 -4.07 -0.71 -1.59
CA PRO A 46 -2.87 -0.41 -2.36
C PRO A 46 -3.05 -0.90 -3.80
N ALA A 47 -2.31 -0.29 -4.73
CA ALA A 47 -2.30 -0.75 -6.12
C ALA A 47 -1.87 -2.22 -6.19
N ARG A 48 -2.46 -2.99 -7.12
CA ARG A 48 -2.25 -4.45 -7.24
C ARG A 48 -0.78 -4.80 -7.47
N GLU A 49 -0.05 -3.94 -8.18
CA GLU A 49 1.38 -4.03 -8.45
C GLU A 49 2.22 -3.88 -7.18
N VAL A 50 1.79 -2.99 -6.28
CA VAL A 50 2.45 -2.76 -4.98
C VAL A 50 2.23 -3.98 -4.09
N MET A 51 1.00 -4.48 -4.00
CA MET A 51 0.70 -5.70 -3.25
C MET A 51 1.51 -6.89 -3.75
N GLN A 52 1.53 -7.12 -5.07
CA GLN A 52 2.33 -8.19 -5.67
C GLN A 52 3.82 -8.06 -5.33
N ARG A 53 4.38 -6.85 -5.43
CA ARG A 53 5.79 -6.60 -5.11
C ARG A 53 6.11 -6.96 -3.67
N ILE A 54 5.27 -6.53 -2.73
CA ILE A 54 5.43 -6.79 -1.30
C ILE A 54 5.31 -8.29 -1.00
N LEU A 55 4.30 -8.96 -1.55
CA LEU A 55 4.09 -10.40 -1.34
C LEU A 55 5.25 -11.24 -1.90
N LYS A 56 5.78 -10.90 -3.08
CA LYS A 56 6.98 -11.54 -3.64
C LYS A 56 8.22 -11.29 -2.78
N MET A 57 8.38 -10.08 -2.26
CA MET A 57 9.48 -9.76 -1.35
C MET A 57 9.41 -10.63 -0.08
N PHE A 58 8.23 -10.78 0.52
CA PHE A 58 8.03 -11.66 1.69
C PHE A 58 8.22 -13.14 1.39
N ASN A 59 7.93 -13.58 0.17
CA ASN A 59 8.29 -14.92 -0.28
C ASN A 59 9.81 -15.13 -0.31
N GLY A 60 10.57 -14.13 -0.78
CA GLY A 60 12.04 -14.15 -0.72
C GLY A 60 12.58 -14.24 0.71
N PHE A 61 11.87 -13.68 1.69
CA PHE A 61 12.19 -13.80 3.11
C PHE A 61 11.63 -15.06 3.79
N SER A 62 11.05 -16.00 3.02
CA SER A 62 10.44 -17.22 3.54
C SER A 62 9.39 -16.95 4.62
N LEU A 63 8.60 -15.88 4.48
CA LEU A 63 7.48 -15.55 5.38
C LEU A 63 6.15 -16.14 4.89
N LEU A 64 6.02 -16.28 3.57
CA LEU A 64 4.85 -16.85 2.93
C LEU A 64 5.23 -17.53 1.61
N ASP A 65 4.37 -18.44 1.14
CA ASP A 65 4.53 -19.09 -0.15
C ASP A 65 3.21 -19.18 -0.92
N LEU A 66 3.25 -19.02 -2.24
CA LEU A 66 2.08 -19.12 -3.10
C LEU A 66 1.85 -20.59 -3.46
N LYS A 67 0.74 -21.18 -3.01
CA LYS A 67 0.38 -22.57 -3.30
C LYS A 67 -0.50 -22.74 -4.52
N ARG A 68 -1.36 -21.76 -4.81
CA ARG A 68 -2.31 -21.83 -5.94
C ARG A 68 -2.67 -20.44 -6.43
N GLY A 69 -2.89 -20.32 -7.74
CA GLY A 69 -3.33 -19.09 -8.40
C GLY A 69 -2.16 -18.16 -8.72
N GLN A 70 -2.46 -16.89 -8.92
CA GLN A 70 -1.47 -15.84 -9.20
C GLN A 70 -1.46 -14.78 -8.11
N TRP A 71 -0.29 -14.18 -7.87
CA TRP A 71 -0.08 -13.12 -6.85
C TRP A 71 -1.06 -11.94 -6.86
N ARG A 72 -1.79 -11.70 -7.96
CA ARG A 72 -2.73 -10.57 -8.13
C ARG A 72 -4.20 -10.97 -7.93
N GLU A 73 -4.46 -12.26 -7.81
CA GLU A 73 -5.80 -12.82 -7.74
C GLU A 73 -6.28 -12.87 -6.28
N PRO A 74 -7.53 -12.50 -5.99
CA PRO A 74 -8.11 -12.66 -4.66
C PRO A 74 -8.18 -14.13 -4.22
N GLU A 75 -8.43 -15.03 -5.19
CA GLU A 75 -8.51 -16.48 -5.00
C GLU A 75 -7.15 -17.15 -4.81
N ALA A 76 -6.05 -16.38 -4.84
CA ALA A 76 -4.72 -16.92 -4.63
C ALA A 76 -4.60 -17.49 -3.22
N VAL A 77 -4.03 -18.67 -3.11
CA VAL A 77 -3.86 -19.38 -1.85
C VAL A 77 -2.40 -19.30 -1.43
N PHE A 78 -2.17 -18.73 -0.25
CA PHE A 78 -0.87 -18.56 0.36
C PHE A 78 -0.74 -19.45 1.60
N VAL A 79 0.44 -19.99 1.81
CA VAL A 79 0.82 -20.62 3.08
C VAL A 79 1.70 -19.66 3.85
N LEU A 80 1.36 -19.40 5.10
CA LEU A 80 2.13 -18.56 6.00
C LEU A 80 3.07 -19.42 6.84
N TYR A 81 4.33 -18.99 6.94
CA TYR A 81 5.35 -19.72 7.67
C TYR A 81 5.51 -19.22 9.12
N PRO A 82 5.91 -20.10 10.06
CA PRO A 82 6.19 -19.72 11.45
C PRO A 82 7.29 -18.68 11.60
N SER A 83 8.14 -18.49 10.57
CA SER A 83 9.13 -17.41 10.50
C SER A 83 8.54 -16.02 10.71
N LEU A 84 7.24 -15.82 10.44
CA LEU A 84 6.51 -14.59 10.79
C LEU A 84 6.60 -14.24 12.28
N LEU A 85 6.70 -15.23 13.16
CA LEU A 85 6.87 -15.04 14.62
C LEU A 85 8.20 -14.36 14.97
N LEU A 86 9.21 -14.46 14.10
CA LEU A 86 10.56 -13.97 14.36
C LEU A 86 10.77 -12.52 13.89
N VAL A 87 9.92 -12.02 12.99
CA VAL A 87 10.11 -10.70 12.37
C VAL A 87 9.56 -9.57 13.25
N LEU A 88 8.58 -9.87 14.11
CA LEU A 88 7.96 -8.91 15.00
C LEU A 88 7.91 -9.49 16.41
N ASN A 89 8.59 -8.84 17.37
CA ASN A 89 8.46 -9.20 18.77
C ASN A 89 7.08 -8.74 19.29
N THR A 90 6.58 -9.43 20.32
CA THR A 90 5.30 -9.14 20.98
C THR A 90 5.17 -7.67 21.41
N GLY A 91 6.23 -7.06 21.96
CA GLY A 91 6.23 -5.64 22.33
C GLY A 91 6.13 -4.66 21.15
N ASP A 92 6.73 -5.00 20.01
CA ASP A 92 6.64 -4.18 18.79
C ASP A 92 5.23 -4.27 18.18
N LEU A 93 4.57 -5.42 18.34
CA LEU A 93 3.20 -5.65 17.89
C LEU A 93 2.20 -4.78 18.66
N GLU A 94 2.35 -4.71 19.98
CA GLU A 94 1.52 -3.88 20.87
C GLU A 94 1.71 -2.39 20.56
N SER A 95 2.97 -1.95 20.46
CA SER A 95 3.30 -0.55 20.13
C SER A 95 2.74 -0.13 18.77
N LEU A 96 2.84 -1.00 17.76
CA LEU A 96 2.30 -0.72 16.43
C LEU A 96 0.77 -0.73 16.42
N ALA A 97 0.14 -1.64 17.17
CA ALA A 97 -1.31 -1.68 17.30
C ALA A 97 -1.86 -0.41 17.98
N GLU A 98 -1.17 0.06 19.03
CA GLU A 98 -1.51 1.30 19.75
C GLU A 98 -1.35 2.52 18.84
N TRP A 99 -0.24 2.64 18.11
CA TRP A 99 -0.04 3.70 17.12
C TRP A 99 -1.12 3.72 16.02
N LEU A 100 -1.55 2.54 15.55
CA LEU A 100 -2.63 2.44 14.58
C LEU A 100 -3.98 2.87 15.17
N LYS A 101 -4.23 2.55 16.45
CA LYS A 101 -5.45 2.92 17.16
C LYS A 101 -5.52 4.43 17.38
N GLU A 102 -4.46 5.06 17.87
CA GLU A 102 -4.37 6.52 18.03
C GLU A 102 -4.66 7.25 16.72
N ARG A 103 -4.12 6.72 15.61
CA ARG A 103 -4.33 7.31 14.29
C ARG A 103 -5.76 7.12 13.77
N ALA A 104 -6.37 5.95 14.01
CA ALA A 104 -7.77 5.71 13.67
C ALA A 104 -8.71 6.61 14.50
N GLU A 105 -8.38 6.85 15.77
CA GLU A 105 -9.11 7.78 16.65
C GLU A 105 -8.94 9.24 16.19
N ALA A 106 -7.75 9.65 15.74
CA ALA A 106 -7.50 10.98 15.19
C ALA A 106 -8.29 11.25 13.88
N GLU A 107 -8.39 10.24 13.01
CA GLU A 107 -9.21 10.31 11.79
C GLU A 107 -10.72 10.33 12.12
N ALA A 108 -11.17 9.53 13.11
CA ALA A 108 -12.56 9.51 13.55
C ALA A 108 -12.99 10.79 14.29
N ALA A 109 -12.05 11.46 14.96
CA ALA A 109 -12.25 12.75 15.60
C ALA A 109 -12.25 13.96 14.63
N GLY A 110 -12.13 13.73 13.32
CA GLY A 110 -12.23 14.78 12.31
C GLY A 110 -10.94 15.62 12.14
N GLY A 111 -9.77 15.06 12.47
CA GLY A 111 -8.49 15.72 12.23
C GLY A 111 -8.18 15.78 10.73
N ARG A 112 -8.26 16.97 10.12
CA ARG A 112 -7.61 17.26 8.83
C ARG A 112 -6.15 16.80 8.92
N PRO A 113 -5.59 16.12 7.90
CA PRO A 113 -4.18 15.76 7.92
C PRO A 113 -3.33 17.03 7.97
N GLU A 114 -2.56 17.22 9.04
CA GLU A 114 -1.44 18.18 9.05
C GLU A 114 -0.53 17.85 7.86
N GLY A 115 -0.48 18.77 6.90
CA GLY A 115 0.33 18.66 5.70
C GLY A 115 -0.41 18.91 4.38
N LEU A 116 -1.71 19.20 4.39
CA LEU A 116 -2.35 19.80 3.20
C LEU A 116 -2.12 21.31 3.26
N LEU A 117 -1.17 21.81 2.46
CA LEU A 117 -0.90 23.23 2.22
C LEU A 117 -2.17 24.06 2.36
N ASP A 118 -2.13 25.04 3.27
CA ASP A 118 -3.20 26.01 3.48
C ASP A 118 -3.56 26.66 2.14
N ARG A 119 -4.64 26.17 1.54
CA ARG A 119 -5.37 26.86 0.46
C ARG A 119 -6.27 27.95 1.03
N GLU A 120 -6.24 28.17 2.34
CA GLU A 120 -7.10 29.13 3.02
C GLU A 120 -6.47 30.55 3.12
N ASP A 121 -5.28 30.77 2.52
CA ASP A 121 -4.65 32.11 2.46
C ASP A 121 -4.83 32.83 1.11
N LEU A 122 -5.54 32.23 0.16
CA LEU A 122 -5.89 32.92 -1.08
C LEU A 122 -7.26 33.61 -0.92
N GLU A 123 -7.26 34.75 -0.24
CA GLU A 123 -8.22 35.81 -0.56
C GLU A 123 -7.98 36.22 -2.02
N MET A 124 -8.67 35.55 -2.95
CA MET A 124 -8.69 35.91 -4.36
C MET A 124 -10.02 36.59 -4.64
N ASP A 125 -9.99 37.92 -4.47
CA ASP A 125 -11.02 38.80 -4.97
C ASP A 125 -10.93 38.83 -6.51
N SER A 126 -12.03 38.52 -7.19
CA SER A 126 -12.32 38.60 -8.64
C SER A 126 -12.09 37.36 -9.52
N ASP A 127 -13.13 37.05 -10.30
CA ASP A 127 -13.26 35.91 -11.22
C ASP A 127 -12.31 35.97 -12.45
N GLU A 128 -11.56 37.06 -12.65
CA GLU A 128 -10.68 37.23 -13.82
C GLU A 128 -9.37 36.41 -13.71
N ASP A 129 -8.90 36.09 -12.50
CA ASP A 129 -7.64 35.36 -12.30
C ASP A 129 -7.76 33.82 -12.41
N LEU A 130 -8.99 33.30 -12.37
CA LEU A 130 -9.27 31.86 -12.49
C LEU A 130 -8.95 31.32 -13.89
N ALA A 131 -9.16 32.14 -14.92
CA ALA A 131 -8.87 31.78 -16.30
C ALA A 131 -7.36 31.70 -16.55
N ASP A 132 -6.57 32.64 -16.02
CA ASP A 132 -5.12 32.66 -16.17
C ASP A 132 -4.43 31.56 -15.37
N ALA A 133 -4.91 31.24 -14.17
CA ALA A 133 -4.41 30.13 -13.37
C ALA A 133 -4.66 28.76 -14.04
N LEU A 134 -5.85 28.57 -14.63
CA LEU A 134 -6.17 27.36 -15.39
C LEU A 134 -5.36 27.27 -16.69
N GLN A 135 -5.18 28.39 -17.40
CA GLN A 135 -4.36 28.47 -18.60
C GLN A 135 -2.90 28.09 -18.31
N PHE A 136 -2.35 28.58 -17.19
CA PHE A 136 -0.99 28.25 -16.77
C PHE A 136 -0.84 26.77 -16.40
N ALA A 137 -1.82 26.20 -15.69
CA ALA A 137 -1.83 24.78 -15.32
C ALA A 137 -1.93 23.85 -16.54
N ILE A 138 -2.75 24.21 -17.54
CA ILE A 138 -2.88 23.45 -18.79
C ILE A 138 -1.59 23.50 -19.62
N VAL A 139 -0.98 24.68 -19.76
CA VAL A 139 0.29 24.85 -20.51
C VAL A 139 1.45 24.13 -19.82
N ALA A 140 1.52 24.14 -18.49
CA ALA A 140 2.54 23.42 -17.73
C ALA A 140 2.41 21.89 -17.92
N ASN A 141 1.19 21.37 -18.01
CA ASN A 141 0.95 19.94 -18.22
C ASN A 141 1.28 19.50 -19.66
N LEU A 142 1.03 20.37 -20.65
CA LEU A 142 1.41 20.14 -22.05
C LEU A 142 2.92 20.14 -22.29
N LYS A 143 3.69 21.00 -21.59
CA LYS A 143 5.17 20.99 -21.67
C LYS A 143 5.80 19.73 -21.05
N LYS A 144 5.18 19.13 -20.03
CA LYS A 144 5.66 17.88 -19.42
C LYS A 144 5.46 16.64 -20.31
N SER A 145 4.40 16.60 -21.13
CA SER A 145 4.17 15.44 -22.02
C SER A 145 5.09 15.45 -23.27
N ALA A 146 5.63 16.60 -23.65
CA ALA A 146 6.51 16.75 -24.82
C ALA A 146 7.98 16.31 -24.58
N SER A 147 8.37 16.00 -23.33
CA SER A 147 9.75 15.63 -22.97
C SER A 147 9.89 14.16 -22.54
N THR A 148 9.40 13.23 -23.36
CA THR A 148 9.82 11.81 -23.28
C THR A 148 10.53 11.43 -24.59
N PRO A 149 11.85 11.17 -24.59
CA PRO A 149 12.54 10.75 -25.80
C PRO A 149 12.20 9.28 -26.13
N GLN A 150 11.87 8.99 -27.39
CA GLN A 150 11.53 7.64 -27.84
C GLN A 150 12.79 6.76 -28.05
N PRO A 151 12.81 5.49 -27.60
CA PRO A 151 14.03 4.70 -27.43
C PRO A 151 14.53 3.94 -28.69
N TRP A 152 14.17 4.32 -29.91
CA TRP A 152 14.48 3.49 -31.10
C TRP A 152 15.15 4.18 -32.30
N LYS A 153 15.58 5.45 -32.20
CA LYS A 153 16.42 6.05 -33.27
C LYS A 153 17.90 5.66 -33.11
N ILE A 154 18.23 4.44 -33.53
CA ILE A 154 19.60 4.04 -33.87
C ILE A 154 19.70 4.09 -35.40
N GLY A 155 20.30 5.15 -35.94
CA GLY A 155 20.72 5.22 -37.35
C GLY A 155 22.12 4.60 -37.54
N PRO A 156 22.49 4.13 -38.74
CA PRO A 156 23.70 3.37 -38.96
C PRO A 156 24.97 4.23 -38.83
N ARG A 157 26.02 3.59 -38.31
CA ARG A 157 27.35 4.13 -38.04
C ARG A 157 28.08 4.38 -39.37
N ALA A 158 28.50 5.62 -39.62
CA ALA A 158 29.38 5.96 -40.73
C ALA A 158 30.79 5.40 -40.48
N THR A 159 31.37 4.77 -41.51
CA THR A 159 32.83 4.62 -41.73
C THR A 159 33.30 5.71 -42.66
#